data_AF-A0A673JC74-F1
#
_entry.id   AF-A0A673JC74-F1
#
_cell.length_a   1.000
_cell.length_b   1.000
_cell.length_c   1.000
_cell.angle_alpha   90.00
_cell.angle_beta   90.00
_cell.angle_gamma   90.00
#
_symmetry.space_group_name_H-M   'P 1'
#
loop_
_entity.id
_entity.type
_entity.pdbx_description
1 polymer ?
#
loop_
_entity_poly.entity_id
_entity_poly.type
_entity_poly.pdbx_seq_one_letter_code
_entity_poly.pdbx_strand_id
1 'polypeptide(L)'
;MSSDFEAYEQDFGTLTADITNKIGRIPKLAGEEKTQLVLNVDKQLEEVRELLEQMDLEVREIPVQSRGMYSSRLKSYKQEMEKLEKEFKRSRIAYSDEVRNELLGDDGSSSESQCGWLLGVRTGQGHEGQREAEREGKTM
;
A
#
# COMPACT_ATOMS: atom_id res chain seq x y z
N MET A 1 28.15 0.98 -2.29
CA MET A 1 26.85 0.39 -2.60
C MET A 1 26.97 -1.07 -2.23
N SER A 2 26.31 -1.50 -1.15
CA SER A 2 26.40 -2.89 -0.66
C SER A 2 25.80 -3.81 -1.71
N SER A 3 26.58 -4.80 -2.15
CA SER A 3 26.18 -5.77 -3.17
C SER A 3 24.94 -6.58 -2.77
N ASP A 4 24.61 -6.59 -1.48
CA ASP A 4 23.54 -7.37 -0.87
C ASP A 4 22.16 -6.82 -1.19
N PHE A 5 21.97 -5.49 -1.22
CA PHE A 5 20.67 -4.90 -1.48
C PHE A 5 20.15 -5.17 -2.89
N GLU A 6 21.05 -5.10 -3.89
CA GLU A 6 20.71 -5.34 -5.30
C GLU A 6 20.35 -6.82 -5.54
N ALA A 7 21.01 -7.74 -4.80
CA ALA A 7 20.64 -9.15 -4.76
C ALA A 7 19.24 -9.34 -4.15
N TYR A 8 18.95 -8.69 -3.03
CA TYR A 8 17.60 -8.73 -2.44
C TYR A 8 16.52 -8.19 -3.37
N GLU A 9 16.79 -7.12 -4.13
CA GLU A 9 15.86 -6.62 -5.15
C GLU A 9 15.59 -7.64 -6.26
N GLN A 10 16.62 -8.36 -6.72
CA GLN A 10 16.47 -9.44 -7.69
C GLN A 10 15.69 -10.64 -7.14
N ASP A 11 15.99 -11.08 -5.93
CA ASP A 11 15.28 -12.18 -5.27
C ASP A 11 13.82 -11.80 -5.03
N PHE A 12 13.54 -10.58 -4.59
CA PHE A 12 12.17 -10.08 -4.41
C PHE A 12 11.39 -10.15 -5.73
N GLY A 13 11.96 -9.64 -6.83
CA GLY A 13 11.32 -9.69 -8.15
C GLY A 13 11.05 -11.13 -8.62
N THR A 14 11.98 -12.04 -8.38
CA THR A 14 11.87 -13.45 -8.77
C THR A 14 10.79 -14.17 -7.95
N LEU A 15 10.82 -14.01 -6.62
CA LEU A 15 9.85 -14.62 -5.71
C LEU A 15 8.44 -14.10 -5.97
N THR A 16 8.25 -12.79 -6.10
CA THR A 16 6.93 -12.19 -6.36
C THR A 16 6.35 -12.63 -7.70
N ALA A 17 7.17 -12.75 -8.76
CA ALA A 17 6.73 -13.27 -10.05
C ALA A 17 6.31 -14.75 -9.96
N ASP A 18 7.10 -15.58 -9.28
CA ASP A 18 6.79 -17.00 -9.10
C ASP A 18 5.53 -17.21 -8.26
N ILE A 19 5.38 -16.47 -7.15
CA ILE A 19 4.17 -16.42 -6.31
C ILE A 19 2.95 -16.05 -7.17
N THR A 20 3.03 -14.97 -7.95
CA THR A 20 1.93 -14.51 -8.82
C THR A 20 1.49 -15.59 -9.79
N ASN A 21 2.47 -16.25 -10.44
CA ASN A 21 2.21 -17.34 -11.37
C ASN A 21 1.51 -18.53 -10.68
N LYS A 22 1.98 -18.93 -9.49
CA LYS A 22 1.36 -20.01 -8.72
C LYS A 22 -0.04 -19.64 -8.26
N ILE A 23 -0.27 -18.43 -7.74
CA ILE A 23 -1.59 -17.92 -7.34
C ILE A 23 -2.60 -18.04 -8.48
N GLY A 24 -2.21 -17.71 -9.71
CA GLY A 24 -3.06 -17.85 -10.90
C GLY A 24 -3.33 -19.30 -11.33
N ARG A 25 -2.52 -20.26 -10.85
CA ARG A 25 -2.69 -21.70 -11.09
C ARG A 25 -3.52 -22.39 -10.01
N ILE A 26 -3.50 -21.92 -8.77
CA ILE A 26 -4.29 -22.47 -7.65
C ILE A 26 -5.76 -22.74 -8.01
N PRO A 27 -6.53 -21.82 -8.63
CA PRO A 27 -7.94 -22.09 -8.96
C PRO A 27 -8.13 -23.13 -10.07
N LYS A 28 -7.07 -23.49 -10.82
CA LYS A 28 -7.10 -24.50 -11.88
C LYS A 28 -6.74 -25.91 -11.38
N LEU A 29 -6.25 -26.03 -10.15
CA LEU A 29 -5.84 -27.29 -9.53
C LEU A 29 -6.84 -27.74 -8.48
N ALA A 30 -6.90 -29.05 -8.21
CA ALA A 30 -7.78 -29.65 -7.22
C ALA A 30 -7.05 -30.70 -6.37
N GLY A 31 -7.65 -31.09 -5.24
CA GLY A 31 -7.14 -32.16 -4.38
C GLY A 31 -5.78 -31.87 -3.74
N GLU A 32 -4.91 -32.88 -3.74
CA GLU A 32 -3.59 -32.81 -3.09
C GLU A 32 -2.63 -31.83 -3.79
N GLU A 33 -2.64 -31.76 -5.12
CA GLU A 33 -1.80 -30.83 -5.89
C GLU A 33 -2.10 -29.38 -5.53
N LYS A 34 -3.37 -29.05 -5.33
CA LYS A 34 -3.77 -27.72 -4.85
C LYS A 34 -3.23 -27.45 -3.46
N THR A 35 -3.37 -28.41 -2.54
CA THR A 35 -2.92 -28.26 -1.15
C THR A 35 -1.41 -28.03 -1.09
N GLN A 36 -0.64 -28.81 -1.85
CA GLN A 36 0.81 -28.63 -2.00
C GLN A 36 1.16 -27.25 -2.57
N LEU A 37 0.45 -26.80 -3.60
CA LEU A 37 0.70 -25.48 -4.20
C LEU A 37 0.39 -24.34 -3.23
N VAL A 38 -0.70 -24.44 -2.47
CA VAL A 38 -1.07 -23.47 -1.43
C VAL A 38 0.01 -23.40 -0.36
N LEU A 39 0.48 -24.54 0.17
CA LEU A 39 1.56 -24.59 1.15
C LEU A 39 2.86 -23.99 0.60
N ASN A 40 3.17 -24.27 -0.67
CA ASN A 40 4.36 -23.71 -1.30
C ASN A 40 4.28 -22.19 -1.45
N VAL A 41 3.13 -21.65 -1.86
CA VAL A 41 2.93 -20.20 -1.96
C VAL A 41 2.98 -19.54 -0.58
N ASP A 42 2.39 -20.18 0.43
CA ASP A 42 2.42 -19.70 1.82
C ASP A 42 3.88 -19.57 2.32
N LYS A 43 4.70 -20.60 2.11
CA LYS A 43 6.13 -20.57 2.43
C LYS A 43 6.87 -19.46 1.67
N GLN A 44 6.62 -19.31 0.36
CA GLN A 44 7.28 -18.26 -0.42
C GLN A 44 6.87 -16.85 0.01
N LEU A 45 5.62 -16.64 0.44
CA LEU A 45 5.18 -15.37 1.02
C LEU A 45 5.92 -15.07 2.33
N GLU A 46 6.19 -16.10 3.13
CA GLU A 46 7.01 -15.98 4.34
C GLU A 46 8.46 -15.61 4.00
N GLU A 47 9.08 -16.28 3.03
CA GLU A 47 10.43 -15.96 2.54
C GLU A 47 10.53 -14.51 2.04
N VAL A 48 9.52 -14.01 1.32
CA VAL A 48 9.46 -12.60 0.89
C VAL A 48 9.36 -11.65 2.08
N ARG A 49 8.62 -11.98 3.14
CA ARG A 49 8.55 -11.15 4.35
C ARG A 49 9.88 -11.08 5.07
N GLU A 50 10.56 -12.21 5.23
CA GLU A 50 11.89 -12.27 5.82
C GLU A 50 12.88 -11.42 5.01
N LEU A 51 12.83 -11.51 3.67
CA LEU A 51 13.64 -10.69 2.77
C LEU A 51 13.38 -9.18 2.97
N LEU A 52 12.10 -8.78 3.08
CA LEU A 52 11.75 -7.38 3.35
C LEU A 52 12.24 -6.90 4.71
N GLU A 53 12.26 -7.77 5.71
CA GLU A 53 12.80 -7.45 7.04
C GLU A 53 14.32 -7.27 6.99
N GLN A 54 15.04 -8.12 6.24
CA GLN A 54 16.48 -7.95 5.99
C GLN A 54 16.78 -6.63 5.27
N MET A 55 15.99 -6.30 4.24
CA MET A 55 16.12 -5.02 3.53
C MET A 55 15.82 -3.82 4.46
N ASP A 56 14.87 -3.92 5.38
CA ASP A 56 14.56 -2.86 6.37
C ASP A 56 15.75 -2.61 7.31
N LEU A 57 16.41 -3.68 7.77
CA LEU A 57 17.62 -3.59 8.59
C LEU A 57 18.77 -2.91 7.84
N GLU A 58 19.08 -3.35 6.62
CA GLU A 58 20.10 -2.73 5.76
C GLU A 58 19.83 -1.22 5.56
N VAL A 59 18.58 -0.84 5.28
CA VAL A 59 18.20 0.56 5.06
C VAL A 59 18.37 1.42 6.32
N ARG A 60 18.20 0.85 7.52
CA ARG A 60 18.50 1.56 8.77
C ARG A 60 19.99 1.80 8.96
N GLU A 61 20.84 0.90 8.45
CA GLU A 61 22.29 1.05 8.49
C GLU A 61 22.82 2.05 7.45
N ILE A 62 22.05 2.29 6.38
CA ILE A 62 22.38 3.31 5.36
C ILE A 62 22.31 4.74 5.95
N PRO A 63 23.28 5.62 5.62
CA PRO A 63 23.26 7.02 6.03
C PRO A 63 22.05 7.78 5.47
N VAL A 64 21.53 8.73 6.27
CA VAL A 64 20.30 9.50 5.98
C VAL A 64 20.27 10.12 4.57
N GLN A 65 21.44 10.54 4.07
CA GLN A 65 21.61 11.17 2.76
C GLN A 65 21.22 10.25 1.59
N SER A 66 21.42 8.93 1.73
CA SER A 66 21.11 7.93 0.71
C SER A 66 19.84 7.14 1.03
N ARG A 67 19.41 7.14 2.30
CA ARG A 67 18.26 6.36 2.80
C ARG A 67 16.94 6.66 2.10
N GLY A 68 16.69 7.91 1.69
CA GLY A 68 15.40 8.33 1.14
C GLY A 68 14.93 7.51 -0.05
N MET A 69 15.84 7.16 -0.96
CA MET A 69 15.53 6.36 -2.15
C MET A 69 15.17 4.90 -1.79
N TYR A 70 15.94 4.29 -0.89
CA TYR A 70 15.68 2.91 -0.43
C TYR A 70 14.41 2.79 0.41
N SER A 71 14.13 3.78 1.25
CA SER A 71 12.90 3.82 2.05
C SER A 71 11.64 3.90 1.18
N SER A 72 11.70 4.64 0.06
CA SER A 72 10.61 4.70 -0.92
C SER A 72 10.39 3.33 -1.58
N ARG A 73 11.47 2.68 -2.04
CA ARG A 73 11.42 1.34 -2.63
C ARG A 73 10.85 0.29 -1.67
N LEU A 74 11.33 0.25 -0.43
CA LEU A 74 10.83 -0.64 0.62
C LEU A 74 9.33 -0.49 0.84
N LYS A 75 8.82 0.75 0.82
CA LYS A 75 7.38 1.00 0.94
C LYS A 75 6.60 0.40 -0.22
N SER A 76 7.09 0.58 -1.45
CA SER A 76 6.48 -0.05 -2.65
C SER A 76 6.50 -1.57 -2.56
N TYR A 77 7.59 -2.17 -2.09
CA TYR A 77 7.68 -3.63 -1.94
C TYR A 77 6.73 -4.17 -0.88
N LYS A 78 6.58 -3.47 0.26
CA LYS A 78 5.57 -3.81 1.28
C LYS A 78 4.15 -3.77 0.69
N GLN A 79 3.81 -2.76 -0.10
CA GLN A 79 2.51 -2.67 -0.77
C GLN A 79 2.27 -3.81 -1.78
N GLU A 80 3.29 -4.16 -2.58
CA GLU A 80 3.18 -5.30 -3.50
C GLU A 80 2.99 -6.62 -2.75
N MET A 81 3.67 -6.80 -1.61
CA MET A 81 3.51 -7.98 -0.76
C MET A 81 2.07 -8.08 -0.21
N GLU A 82 1.51 -6.99 0.29
CA GLU A 82 0.10 -6.95 0.75
C GLU A 82 -0.89 -7.30 -0.38
N LYS A 83 -0.62 -6.83 -1.60
CA LYS A 83 -1.41 -7.17 -2.77
C LYS A 83 -1.32 -8.66 -3.11
N LEU A 84 -0.13 -9.26 -3.10
CA LEU A 84 0.04 -10.69 -3.32
C LEU A 84 -0.69 -11.53 -2.26
N GLU A 85 -0.68 -11.11 -1.00
CA GLU A 85 -1.46 -11.77 0.06
C GLU A 85 -2.96 -11.72 -0.20
N LYS A 86 -3.48 -10.56 -0.63
CA LYS A 86 -4.90 -10.40 -0.98
C LYS A 86 -5.26 -11.30 -2.15
N GLU A 87 -4.45 -11.34 -3.20
CA GLU A 87 -4.64 -12.20 -4.36
C GLU A 87 -4.55 -13.69 -3.99
N PHE A 88 -3.61 -14.08 -3.13
CA PHE A 88 -3.51 -15.45 -2.63
C PHE A 88 -4.75 -15.85 -1.83
N LYS A 89 -5.20 -15.00 -0.89
CA LYS A 89 -6.45 -15.22 -0.13
C LYS A 89 -7.64 -15.31 -1.08
N ARG A 90 -7.73 -14.45 -2.09
CA ARG A 90 -8.79 -14.48 -3.09
C ARG A 90 -8.76 -15.76 -3.94
N SER A 91 -7.59 -16.23 -4.39
CA SER A 91 -7.46 -17.52 -5.08
C SER A 91 -7.83 -18.70 -4.20
N ARG A 92 -7.62 -18.59 -2.89
CA ARG A 92 -8.12 -19.57 -1.90
C ARG A 92 -9.62 -19.45 -1.67
N ILE A 93 -10.23 -18.27 -1.77
CA ILE A 93 -11.67 -18.01 -1.55
C ILE A 93 -12.51 -18.21 -2.81
N ALA A 94 -11.95 -18.11 -4.03
CA ALA A 94 -12.62 -18.54 -5.26
C ALA A 94 -13.01 -20.04 -5.23
N TYR A 95 -12.49 -20.78 -4.27
CA TYR A 95 -12.92 -22.12 -3.85
C TYR A 95 -14.26 -22.16 -3.10
N SER A 96 -14.71 -21.04 -2.52
CA SER A 96 -15.89 -20.87 -1.65
C SER A 96 -16.89 -19.85 -2.20
N ASP A 97 -16.86 -19.56 -3.51
CA ASP A 97 -17.80 -18.65 -4.17
C ASP A 97 -19.20 -19.30 -4.38
N GLU A 98 -19.68 -19.99 -3.35
CA GLU A 98 -21.10 -20.19 -3.10
C GLU A 98 -21.56 -19.41 -1.85
N VAL A 99 -20.65 -18.91 -0.98
CA VAL A 99 -21.03 -18.32 0.33
C VAL A 99 -20.11 -17.18 0.82
N ARG A 100 -19.70 -16.21 -0.02
CA ARG A 100 -19.07 -14.98 0.56
C ARG A 100 -19.02 -13.72 -0.30
N ASN A 101 -19.94 -13.56 -1.25
CA ASN A 101 -20.17 -12.27 -1.93
C ASN A 101 -20.54 -11.11 -0.96
N GLU A 102 -20.62 -11.36 0.35
CA GLU A 102 -21.29 -10.45 1.30
C GLU A 102 -20.46 -10.03 2.54
N LEU A 103 -19.19 -10.44 2.72
CA LEU A 103 -18.53 -10.21 4.03
C LEU A 103 -17.15 -9.55 4.04
N LEU A 104 -16.62 -9.07 2.91
CA LEU A 104 -15.46 -8.17 2.91
C LEU A 104 -15.64 -7.08 1.86
N GLY A 105 -16.75 -6.35 1.97
CA GLY A 105 -16.68 -4.92 1.71
C GLY A 105 -15.84 -4.30 2.84
N ASP A 106 -14.94 -3.39 2.45
CA ASP A 106 -14.23 -2.47 3.35
C ASP A 106 -12.98 -3.02 4.08
N ASP A 107 -11.80 -2.73 3.53
CA ASP A 107 -10.80 -1.83 4.16
C ASP A 107 -9.44 -1.86 3.43
N GLY A 108 -8.86 -0.67 3.24
CA GLY A 108 -7.41 -0.49 3.07
C GLY A 108 -6.81 -0.63 1.66
N SER A 109 -7.10 0.32 0.76
CA SER A 109 -6.07 0.84 -0.16
C SER A 109 -6.53 2.16 -0.79
N SER A 110 -6.15 3.27 -0.16
CA SER A 110 -5.73 4.53 -0.77
C SER A 110 -5.98 5.66 0.23
N SER A 111 -5.11 5.78 1.23
CA SER A 111 -5.09 6.96 2.08
C SER A 111 -3.66 7.44 2.29
N GLU A 112 -2.97 7.75 1.20
CA GLU A 112 -1.71 8.50 1.25
C GLU A 112 -1.54 9.35 -0.03
N SER A 113 -2.40 10.36 -0.22
CA SER A 113 -2.15 11.57 -1.03
C SER A 113 -3.34 12.53 -0.97
N GLN A 114 -3.74 13.00 0.23
CA GLN A 114 -4.44 14.28 0.34
C GLN A 114 -3.63 15.18 1.26
N CYS A 115 -2.88 16.03 0.59
CA CYS A 115 -1.91 16.97 1.08
C CYS A 115 -2.39 17.78 2.30
N GLY A 116 -1.53 17.82 3.32
CA GLY A 116 -1.59 18.81 4.40
C GLY A 116 -1.36 20.23 3.88
N TRP A 117 -2.41 20.86 3.32
CA TRP A 117 -2.49 22.31 3.11
C TRP A 117 -3.36 23.02 4.17
N LEU A 118 -3.79 22.30 5.21
CA LEU A 118 -4.53 22.88 6.33
C LEU A 118 -3.61 23.12 7.53
N LEU A 119 -2.60 23.97 7.32
CA LEU A 119 -1.86 24.60 8.41
C LEU A 119 -1.87 26.12 8.21
N GLY A 120 -2.87 26.74 8.84
CA GLY A 120 -2.71 27.95 9.64
C GLY A 120 -2.27 29.24 8.95
N VAL A 121 -3.26 30.06 8.55
CA VAL A 121 -3.18 31.51 8.76
C VAL A 121 -4.38 31.92 9.61
N ARG A 122 -4.10 32.09 10.89
CA ARG A 122 -4.97 32.67 11.90
C ARG A 122 -4.57 34.14 12.04
N THR A 123 -5.38 35.03 11.50
CA THR A 123 -5.39 36.47 11.77
C THR A 123 -6.87 36.85 11.68
N GLY A 124 -7.60 37.20 12.74
CA GLY A 124 -7.21 37.99 13.90
C GLY A 124 -7.62 39.45 13.66
N GLN A 125 -8.66 39.88 14.38
CA GLN A 125 -9.00 41.28 14.70
C GLN A 125 -9.81 42.12 13.68
N GLY A 126 -10.90 42.73 14.16
CA GLY A 126 -11.57 43.85 13.48
C GLY A 126 -13.03 44.04 13.85
N HIS A 127 -13.29 44.65 15.02
CA HIS A 127 -14.59 45.11 15.49
C HIS A 127 -14.85 46.54 14.97
N GLU A 128 -16.12 47.00 14.99
CA GLU A 128 -16.56 48.41 14.88
C GLU A 128 -16.66 49.00 13.45
N GLY A 129 -17.61 49.85 13.05
CA GLY A 129 -18.81 50.45 13.66
C GLY A 129 -19.72 50.98 12.52
N GLN A 130 -21.04 50.95 12.72
CA GLN A 130 -21.94 52.10 12.77
C GLN A 130 -22.01 53.07 11.57
N ARG A 131 -23.25 53.17 11.05
CA ARG A 131 -23.89 54.35 10.38
C ARG A 131 -23.24 54.72 9.03
N GLU A 132 -23.99 54.94 7.97
CA GLU A 132 -24.89 56.09 7.83
C GLU A 132 -25.90 55.83 6.70
N ALA A 133 -27.08 56.40 6.86
CA ALA A 133 -28.15 56.41 5.90
C ALA A 133 -28.12 57.72 5.12
N GLU A 134 -28.26 57.67 3.80
CA GLU A 134 -28.82 58.75 2.95
C GLU A 134 -29.06 58.11 1.57
N ARG A 135 -30.30 57.76 1.21
CA ARG A 135 -31.24 58.64 0.48
C ARG A 135 -30.50 59.59 -0.44
N GLU A 136 -30.60 59.37 -1.75
CA GLU A 136 -31.03 60.40 -2.71
C GLU A 136 -31.60 59.69 -3.95
N GLY A 137 -32.92 59.79 -4.10
CA GLY A 137 -33.57 59.66 -5.39
C GLY A 137 -33.70 61.06 -5.98
N LYS A 138 -33.15 61.28 -7.17
CA LYS A 138 -33.55 62.39 -8.04
C LYS A 138 -33.23 62.04 -9.50
N THR A 139 -34.20 61.39 -10.12
CA THR A 139 -34.39 61.44 -11.57
C THR A 139 -34.92 62.83 -11.91
N MET A 140 -34.30 63.46 -12.90
CA MET A 140 -35.02 64.28 -13.88
C MET A 140 -35.40 63.40 -15.07
#